data_AF-R5J5G2-F1
#
_entry.id   AF-R5J5G2-F1
#
_cell.length_a   1.000
_cell.length_b   1.000
_cell.length_c   1.000
_cell.angle_alpha   90.00
_cell.angle_beta   90.00
_cell.angle_gamma   90.00
#
_symmetry.space_group_name_H-M   'P 1'
#
loop_
_entity.id
_entity.type
_entity.pdbx_description
1 polymer ?
#
loop_
_entity_poly.entity_id
_entity_poly.type
_entity_poly.pdbx_seq_one_letter_code
_entity_poly.pdbx_strand_id
1 'polypeptide(L)'
;MSNLDKTITFDTVRFVTYSEYISDVNDEFFDNDIDLASGEARKVEFHSRKHTDIIPFQLYIRVNYKSKRMTIEFSSKILFKDYPLLISTQTFRQCLLNIENLNICKLNIDKIIENCYFNKLHITKDVDLKLTSEILDRLNQYNGEYRRYKWHRYTDGILFTKDVKAVDCRESITIYNKEAEISLYRNKTFLKQTGAEQSILNYFQGKTRFEIKLENKRKIMKELEISNTDFHSVMNTNKNILLSLFNKIFDADTSHKSNTIQINNIVDYGLWCIIRYHKFDLRSIEQEIKDISLYSNKTKGALGKQMKKIKAMMQIFLNQEHNADFILSQIRDKIKN
;
A
#
# COMPACT_ATOMS: atom_id res chain seq x y z
N MET A 1 -6.64 27.74 3.36
CA MET A 1 -6.19 26.36 3.08
C MET A 1 -5.79 25.77 4.42
N SER A 2 -6.62 24.92 4.99
CA SER A 2 -6.44 24.38 6.34
C SER A 2 -5.32 23.34 6.37
N ASN A 3 -4.64 23.23 7.51
CA ASN A 3 -3.52 22.31 7.80
C ASN A 3 -3.81 20.79 7.64
N LEU A 4 -4.90 20.38 6.97
CA LEU A 4 -5.26 18.97 6.79
C LEU A 4 -4.36 18.21 5.79
N ASP A 5 -3.80 18.89 4.78
CA ASP A 5 -3.07 18.28 3.64
C ASP A 5 -1.73 17.59 3.99
N LYS A 6 -1.30 17.60 5.26
CA LYS A 6 -0.04 16.97 5.69
C LYS A 6 -0.20 15.75 6.58
N THR A 7 -1.43 15.34 6.87
CA THR A 7 -1.65 14.23 7.81
C THR A 7 -1.43 12.90 7.11
N ILE A 8 -0.53 12.07 7.64
CA ILE A 8 -0.39 10.68 7.19
C ILE A 8 -1.65 9.89 7.55
N THR A 9 -2.13 9.08 6.61
CA THR A 9 -3.32 8.27 6.79
C THR A 9 -3.05 6.80 6.51
N PHE A 10 -3.84 5.94 7.18
CA PHE A 10 -3.67 4.49 7.14
C PHE A 10 -4.99 3.79 6.85
N ASP A 11 -4.96 2.76 6.02
CA ASP A 11 -6.10 1.85 5.86
C ASP A 11 -6.10 0.77 6.93
N THR A 12 -4.95 0.33 7.41
CA THR A 12 -4.85 -0.73 8.44
C THR A 12 -3.68 -0.46 9.38
N VAL A 13 -3.90 -0.70 10.66
CA VAL A 13 -2.86 -0.59 11.69
C VAL A 13 -2.86 -1.82 12.59
N ARG A 14 -1.68 -2.21 13.06
CA ARG A 14 -1.51 -3.11 14.22
C ARG A 14 -0.59 -2.45 15.22
N PHE A 15 -1.02 -2.45 16.47
CA PHE A 15 -0.22 -1.96 17.58
C PHE A 15 -0.31 -2.91 18.77
N VAL A 16 0.64 -2.72 19.69
CA VAL A 16 0.70 -3.45 20.95
C VAL A 16 0.63 -2.43 22.08
N THR A 17 -0.05 -2.79 23.15
CA THR A 17 -0.19 -2.02 24.40
C THR A 17 -0.31 -3.00 25.58
N TYR A 18 -0.65 -2.53 26.77
CA TYR A 18 -0.75 -3.37 27.96
C TYR A 18 -2.10 -4.07 28.08
N SER A 19 -2.10 -5.30 28.61
CA SER A 19 -3.31 -6.10 28.79
C SER A 19 -4.27 -5.56 29.84
N GLU A 20 -3.79 -4.71 30.76
CA GLU A 20 -4.64 -4.10 31.80
C GLU A 20 -5.54 -2.99 31.25
N TYR A 21 -5.37 -2.59 29.98
CA TYR A 21 -6.19 -1.55 29.33
C TYR A 21 -7.42 -2.09 28.61
N ILE A 22 -7.77 -3.35 28.86
CA ILE A 22 -9.00 -3.96 28.40
C ILE A 22 -9.76 -4.54 29.60
N SER A 23 -11.07 -4.39 29.60
CA SER A 23 -11.98 -4.99 30.58
C SER A 23 -13.26 -5.46 29.90
N ASP A 24 -14.14 -6.12 30.66
CA ASP A 24 -15.49 -6.51 30.24
C ASP A 24 -15.50 -7.27 28.90
N VAL A 25 -14.53 -8.18 28.75
CA VAL A 25 -14.42 -9.04 27.56
C VAL A 25 -15.64 -9.94 27.48
N ASN A 26 -16.33 -9.93 26.35
CA ASN A 26 -17.48 -10.79 26.13
C ASN A 26 -17.02 -12.18 25.67
N ASP A 27 -17.17 -13.16 26.57
CA ASP A 27 -16.78 -14.56 26.36
C ASP A 27 -17.56 -15.26 25.23
N GLU A 28 -18.70 -14.73 24.77
CA GLU A 28 -19.41 -15.26 23.61
C GLU A 28 -18.63 -15.04 22.30
N PHE A 29 -17.82 -13.98 22.25
CA PHE A 29 -17.09 -13.59 21.05
C PHE A 29 -15.61 -13.95 21.08
N PHE A 30 -15.01 -14.03 22.27
CA PHE A 30 -13.58 -14.29 22.47
C PHE A 30 -13.30 -15.78 22.68
N ASP A 31 -12.25 -16.28 22.03
CA ASP A 31 -11.68 -17.58 22.38
C ASP A 31 -10.80 -17.43 23.62
N ASN A 32 -11.04 -18.27 24.63
CA ASN A 32 -10.34 -18.21 25.91
C ASN A 32 -9.41 -19.43 26.10
N ASP A 33 -8.19 -19.17 26.56
CA ASP A 33 -7.25 -20.18 27.06
C ASP A 33 -7.17 -20.02 28.58
N ILE A 34 -7.72 -20.98 29.32
CA ILE A 34 -7.89 -20.91 30.78
C ILE A 34 -6.79 -21.72 31.47
N ASP A 35 -6.24 -21.17 32.56
CA ASP A 35 -5.39 -21.91 33.47
C ASP A 35 -6.22 -22.89 34.29
N LEU A 36 -6.06 -24.19 34.05
CA LEU A 36 -6.80 -25.22 34.78
C LEU A 36 -6.51 -25.24 36.29
N ALA A 37 -5.39 -24.66 36.74
CA ALA A 37 -5.05 -24.61 38.16
C ALA A 37 -5.67 -23.42 38.90
N SER A 38 -5.76 -22.25 38.28
CA SER A 38 -6.32 -21.04 38.91
C SER A 38 -7.74 -20.70 38.45
N GLY A 39 -8.22 -21.28 37.35
CA GLY A 39 -9.48 -20.92 36.70
C GLY A 39 -9.43 -19.58 35.94
N GLU A 40 -8.29 -18.88 35.94
CA GLU A 40 -8.14 -17.58 35.31
C GLU A 40 -7.75 -17.70 33.83
N ALA A 41 -8.22 -16.77 32.99
CA ALA A 41 -7.81 -16.70 31.60
C ALA A 41 -6.32 -16.35 31.49
N ARG A 42 -5.55 -17.16 30.75
CA ARG A 42 -4.15 -16.90 30.39
C ARG A 42 -4.05 -15.99 29.17
N LYS A 43 -4.97 -16.18 28.22
CA LYS A 43 -5.04 -15.48 26.95
C LYS A 43 -6.50 -15.45 26.49
N VAL A 44 -6.90 -14.31 25.93
CA VAL A 44 -8.17 -14.20 25.18
C VAL A 44 -7.90 -13.65 23.78
N GLU A 45 -8.68 -14.10 22.80
CA GLU A 45 -8.50 -13.74 21.39
C GLU A 45 -9.83 -13.54 20.68
N PHE A 46 -10.00 -12.38 20.07
CA PHE A 46 -11.10 -12.07 19.16
C PHE A 46 -10.57 -11.98 17.74
N HIS A 47 -11.27 -12.61 16.80
CA HIS A 47 -10.99 -12.47 15.38
C HIS A 47 -12.29 -12.32 14.59
N SER A 48 -12.47 -11.19 13.91
CA SER A 48 -13.69 -10.89 13.16
C SER A 48 -14.03 -11.90 12.05
N ARG A 49 -13.06 -12.71 11.58
CA ARG A 49 -13.30 -13.78 10.60
C ARG A 49 -14.26 -14.87 11.10
N LYS A 50 -14.41 -15.01 12.41
CA LYS A 50 -15.38 -15.91 13.03
C LYS A 50 -16.78 -15.30 13.16
N HIS A 51 -16.89 -13.98 12.99
CA HIS A 51 -18.07 -13.17 13.29
C HIS A 51 -18.34 -12.14 12.17
N THR A 52 -18.24 -12.57 10.92
CA THR A 52 -18.27 -11.68 9.73
C THR A 52 -19.66 -11.08 9.45
N ASP A 53 -20.69 -11.67 10.02
CA ASP A 53 -22.07 -11.19 10.04
C ASP A 53 -22.22 -9.92 10.89
N ILE A 54 -21.46 -9.82 11.98
CA ILE A 54 -21.45 -8.66 12.88
C ILE A 54 -20.36 -7.67 12.47
N ILE A 55 -19.15 -8.16 12.22
CA ILE A 55 -17.97 -7.35 11.92
C ILE A 55 -17.41 -7.79 10.54
N PRO A 56 -17.95 -7.25 9.43
CA PRO A 56 -17.60 -7.65 8.04
C PRO A 56 -16.28 -7.04 7.56
N PHE A 57 -15.41 -6.65 8.48
CA PHE A 57 -14.12 -6.03 8.20
C PHE A 57 -13.07 -6.52 9.19
N GLN A 58 -11.83 -6.10 8.99
CA GLN A 58 -10.73 -6.59 9.79
C GLN A 58 -10.75 -5.98 11.19
N LEU A 59 -10.93 -6.83 12.20
CA LEU A 59 -10.67 -6.53 13.60
C LEU A 59 -10.12 -7.79 14.28
N TYR A 60 -9.03 -7.61 15.00
CA TYR A 60 -8.35 -8.64 15.75
C TYR A 60 -7.86 -8.07 17.07
N ILE A 61 -8.16 -8.75 18.16
CA ILE A 61 -7.73 -8.36 19.51
C ILE A 61 -7.17 -9.62 20.17
N ARG A 62 -5.93 -9.55 20.65
CA ARG A 62 -5.33 -10.64 21.43
C ARG A 62 -4.73 -10.10 22.70
N VAL A 63 -5.15 -10.66 23.82
CA VAL A 63 -4.67 -10.29 25.15
C VAL A 63 -3.92 -11.49 25.72
N ASN A 64 -2.71 -11.26 26.22
CA ASN A 64 -1.91 -12.25 26.92
C ASN A 64 -1.58 -11.69 28.31
N TYR A 65 -2.29 -12.18 29.31
CA TYR A 65 -2.19 -11.70 30.69
C TYR A 65 -0.83 -12.05 31.32
N LYS A 66 -0.25 -13.21 30.99
CA LYS A 66 1.09 -13.60 31.47
C LYS A 66 2.19 -12.64 31.03
N SER A 67 2.18 -12.25 29.76
CA SER A 67 3.15 -11.29 29.21
C SER A 67 2.77 -9.82 29.43
N LYS A 68 1.59 -9.56 30.02
CA LYS A 68 0.97 -8.24 30.18
C LYS A 68 0.80 -7.47 28.86
N ARG A 69 0.59 -8.17 27.73
CA ARG A 69 0.54 -7.56 26.39
C ARG A 69 -0.81 -7.77 25.72
N MET A 70 -1.29 -6.71 25.10
CA MET A 70 -2.44 -6.74 24.19
C MET A 70 -2.00 -6.30 22.80
N THR A 71 -2.44 -7.02 21.77
CA THR A 71 -2.27 -6.65 20.36
C THR A 71 -3.64 -6.35 19.77
N ILE A 72 -3.77 -5.20 19.10
CA ILE A 72 -4.99 -4.82 18.38
C ILE A 72 -4.60 -4.57 16.92
N GLU A 73 -5.35 -5.15 15.99
CA GLU A 73 -5.23 -4.90 14.55
C GLU A 73 -6.61 -4.63 13.95
N PHE A 74 -6.76 -3.51 13.23
CA PHE A 74 -8.00 -3.18 12.54
C PHE A 74 -7.75 -2.40 11.25
N SER A 75 -8.72 -2.47 10.34
CA SER A 75 -8.78 -1.58 9.20
C SER A 75 -9.64 -0.35 9.47
N SER A 76 -9.51 0.68 8.64
CA SER A 76 -10.21 1.96 8.72
C SER A 76 -11.72 1.82 8.55
N LYS A 77 -12.22 0.66 8.09
CA LYS A 77 -13.65 0.34 8.07
C LYS A 77 -14.29 0.35 9.47
N ILE A 78 -13.50 0.24 10.53
CA ILE A 78 -13.97 0.47 11.91
C ILE A 78 -14.54 1.88 12.12
N LEU A 79 -14.27 2.84 11.23
CA LEU A 79 -14.87 4.18 11.24
C LEU A 79 -16.30 4.23 10.69
N PHE A 80 -16.83 3.13 10.16
CA PHE A 80 -18.17 3.03 9.58
C PHE A 80 -18.45 4.13 8.55
N LYS A 81 -19.41 5.04 8.81
CA LYS A 81 -19.76 6.15 7.93
C LYS A 81 -18.57 7.08 7.62
N ASP A 82 -17.62 7.16 8.55
CA ASP A 82 -16.43 8.01 8.45
C ASP A 82 -15.24 7.27 7.81
N TYR A 83 -15.47 6.08 7.23
CA TYR A 83 -14.45 5.30 6.50
C TYR A 83 -13.61 6.10 5.50
N PRO A 84 -14.18 7.03 4.71
CA PRO A 84 -13.41 7.93 3.83
C PRO A 84 -12.27 8.70 4.51
N LEU A 85 -12.39 9.00 5.82
CA LEU A 85 -11.40 9.78 6.55
C LEU A 85 -10.09 9.01 6.82
N LEU A 86 -10.11 7.68 6.68
CA LEU A 86 -9.00 6.78 7.03
C LEU A 86 -8.55 6.92 8.49
N ILE A 87 -7.61 6.07 8.92
CA ILE A 87 -7.00 6.17 10.25
C ILE A 87 -5.95 7.28 10.20
N SER A 88 -6.00 8.21 11.14
CA SER A 88 -5.06 9.33 11.28
C SER A 88 -4.92 9.73 12.74
N THR A 89 -4.10 10.75 13.02
CA THR A 89 -4.02 11.39 14.35
C THR A 89 -5.39 11.81 14.88
N GLN A 90 -6.29 12.27 14.00
CA GLN A 90 -7.61 12.77 14.38
C GLN A 90 -8.65 11.66 14.56
N THR A 91 -8.55 10.58 13.79
CA THR A 91 -9.58 9.51 13.79
C THR A 91 -9.21 8.30 14.63
N PHE A 92 -7.94 8.14 15.05
CA PHE A 92 -7.50 6.96 15.81
C PHE A 92 -8.28 6.73 17.11
N ARG A 93 -8.57 7.81 17.87
CA ARG A 93 -9.43 7.71 19.07
C ARG A 93 -10.83 7.21 18.71
N GLN A 94 -11.41 7.73 17.62
CA GLN A 94 -12.72 7.29 17.15
C GLN A 94 -12.72 5.80 16.77
N CYS A 95 -11.64 5.30 16.18
CA CYS A 95 -11.49 3.86 15.92
C CYS A 95 -11.62 3.03 17.19
N LEU A 96 -10.96 3.44 18.28
CA LEU A 96 -11.01 2.73 19.56
C LEU A 96 -12.39 2.82 20.22
N LEU A 97 -13.04 3.99 20.17
CA LEU A 97 -14.43 4.17 20.62
C LEU A 97 -15.40 3.28 19.83
N ASN A 98 -15.20 3.18 18.51
CA ASN A 98 -16.01 2.31 17.67
C ASN A 98 -15.81 0.83 17.99
N ILE A 99 -14.63 0.41 18.43
CA ILE A 99 -14.42 -0.96 18.94
C ILE A 99 -15.24 -1.21 20.21
N GLU A 100 -15.27 -0.26 21.15
CA GLU A 100 -16.14 -0.39 22.34
C GLU A 100 -17.62 -0.44 21.98
N ASN A 101 -18.05 0.33 20.98
CA ASN A 101 -19.44 0.35 20.49
C ASN A 101 -19.87 -0.95 19.81
N LEU A 102 -18.94 -1.86 19.49
CA LEU A 102 -19.27 -3.23 19.08
C LEU A 102 -19.75 -4.09 20.26
N ASN A 103 -19.64 -3.60 21.50
CA ASN A 103 -20.03 -4.29 22.74
C ASN A 103 -19.33 -5.64 22.94
N ILE A 104 -18.09 -5.77 22.46
CA ILE A 104 -17.26 -6.98 22.64
C ILE A 104 -16.25 -6.85 23.79
N CYS A 105 -15.88 -5.61 24.17
CA CYS A 105 -14.98 -5.28 25.28
C CYS A 105 -15.02 -3.78 25.61
N LYS A 106 -14.41 -3.38 26.73
CA LYS A 106 -14.09 -2.00 27.10
C LYS A 106 -12.59 -1.74 27.03
N LEU A 107 -12.20 -0.52 26.67
CA LEU A 107 -10.82 -0.11 26.44
C LEU A 107 -10.47 1.16 27.23
N ASN A 108 -9.33 1.16 27.92
CA ASN A 108 -8.77 2.40 28.46
C ASN A 108 -8.06 3.17 27.34
N ILE A 109 -8.84 3.91 26.55
CA ILE A 109 -8.39 4.56 25.31
C ILE A 109 -7.22 5.52 25.52
N ASP A 110 -7.26 6.34 26.58
CA ASP A 110 -6.20 7.30 26.87
C ASP A 110 -4.87 6.60 27.14
N LYS A 111 -4.91 5.56 27.99
CA LYS A 111 -3.72 4.77 28.31
C LYS A 111 -3.22 3.97 27.12
N ILE A 112 -4.10 3.48 26.25
CA ILE A 112 -3.69 2.83 25.00
C ILE A 112 -2.93 3.82 24.11
N ILE A 113 -3.46 5.02 23.88
CA ILE A 113 -2.82 6.02 23.04
C ILE A 113 -1.45 6.41 23.62
N GLU A 114 -1.37 6.62 24.93
CA GLU A 114 -0.14 6.99 25.64
C GLU A 114 0.95 5.90 25.55
N ASN A 115 0.56 4.63 25.59
CA ASN A 115 1.51 3.52 25.79
C ASN A 115 1.59 2.52 24.62
N CYS A 116 0.92 2.77 23.49
CA CYS A 116 0.97 1.85 22.36
C CYS A 116 2.22 2.05 21.50
N TYR A 117 2.59 0.99 20.80
CA TYR A 117 3.52 1.06 19.69
C TYR A 117 3.02 0.28 18.48
N PHE A 118 3.25 0.80 17.28
CA PHE A 118 2.87 0.20 16.02
C PHE A 118 3.90 -0.82 15.56
N ASN A 119 3.43 -1.92 15.00
CA ASN A 119 4.26 -2.94 14.35
C ASN A 119 3.67 -3.39 13.00
N LYS A 120 2.61 -2.73 12.53
CA LYS A 120 2.10 -2.81 11.16
C LYS A 120 1.41 -1.50 10.79
N LEU A 121 1.69 -0.98 9.60
CA LEU A 121 1.04 0.18 9.01
C LEU A 121 0.80 -0.06 7.53
N HIS A 122 -0.44 0.08 7.09
CA HIS A 122 -0.80 0.17 5.68
C HIS A 122 -1.11 1.64 5.38
N ILE A 123 -0.13 2.32 4.83
CA ILE A 123 -0.16 3.77 4.56
C ILE A 123 -0.87 3.97 3.25
N THR A 124 -1.90 4.81 3.25
CA THR A 124 -2.89 4.83 2.17
C THR A 124 -3.26 6.26 1.80
N LYS A 125 -3.41 6.54 0.51
CA LYS A 125 -3.96 7.81 0.02
C LYS A 125 -4.93 7.56 -1.11
N ASP A 126 -6.11 8.16 -1.00
CA ASP A 126 -7.12 8.20 -2.06
C ASP A 126 -6.99 9.52 -2.83
N VAL A 127 -6.91 9.44 -4.14
CA VAL A 127 -6.77 10.62 -5.01
C VAL A 127 -7.83 10.65 -6.09
N ASP A 128 -8.26 11.84 -6.49
CA ASP A 128 -9.18 12.07 -7.61
C ASP A 128 -8.49 11.79 -8.94
N LEU A 129 -8.46 10.51 -9.32
CA LEU A 129 -7.85 10.00 -10.53
C LEU A 129 -8.62 8.77 -10.95
N LYS A 130 -9.27 8.79 -12.11
CA LYS A 130 -9.87 7.58 -12.67
C LYS A 130 -8.77 6.70 -13.25
N LEU A 131 -8.54 5.53 -12.65
CA LEU A 131 -7.51 4.59 -13.12
C LEU A 131 -7.97 3.89 -14.41
N THR A 132 -7.49 4.37 -15.56
CA THR A 132 -7.80 3.78 -16.87
C THR A 132 -6.78 2.72 -17.25
N SER A 133 -7.12 1.87 -18.24
CA SER A 133 -6.18 0.92 -18.84
C SER A 133 -4.93 1.62 -19.39
N GLU A 134 -5.10 2.80 -19.98
CA GLU A 134 -4.00 3.63 -20.48
C GLU A 134 -3.06 4.07 -19.35
N ILE A 135 -3.56 4.56 -18.22
CA ILE A 135 -2.71 4.94 -17.08
C ILE A 135 -1.97 3.71 -16.55
N LEU A 136 -2.63 2.55 -16.45
CA LEU A 136 -1.99 1.29 -16.05
C LEU A 136 -0.89 0.87 -17.03
N ASP A 137 -1.13 1.02 -18.33
CA ASP A 137 -0.13 0.76 -19.38
C ASP A 137 1.07 1.69 -19.22
N ARG A 138 0.85 2.99 -19.02
CA ARG A 138 1.94 3.96 -18.82
C ARG A 138 2.73 3.67 -17.54
N LEU A 139 2.08 3.33 -16.43
CA LEU A 139 2.78 2.95 -15.19
C LEU A 139 3.71 1.73 -15.41
N ASN A 140 3.28 0.75 -16.20
CA ASN A 140 4.13 -0.38 -16.57
C ASN A 140 5.36 0.08 -17.41
N GLN A 141 5.11 0.88 -18.45
CA GLN A 141 6.13 1.34 -19.40
C GLN A 141 7.24 2.18 -18.76
N TYR A 142 6.91 2.93 -17.69
CA TYR A 142 7.81 3.88 -17.04
C TYR A 142 8.50 3.36 -15.79
N ASN A 143 8.54 2.04 -15.59
CA ASN A 143 9.33 1.45 -14.52
C ASN A 143 10.84 1.63 -14.81
N GLY A 144 11.36 2.82 -14.48
CA GLY A 144 12.75 3.24 -14.71
C GLY A 144 13.76 2.28 -14.09
N GLU A 145 13.33 1.55 -13.07
CA GLU A 145 14.10 0.56 -12.35
C GLU A 145 13.52 -0.86 -12.54
N TYR A 146 13.10 -1.23 -13.76
CA TYR A 146 12.44 -2.52 -14.08
C TYR A 146 13.20 -3.78 -13.64
N ARG A 147 14.52 -3.69 -13.41
CA ARG A 147 15.32 -4.78 -12.84
C ARG A 147 15.24 -4.84 -11.31
N ARG A 148 15.04 -3.70 -10.64
CA ARG A 148 14.91 -3.60 -9.18
C ARG A 148 13.48 -3.71 -8.71
N TYR A 149 12.49 -3.35 -9.53
CA TYR A 149 11.07 -3.45 -9.18
C TYR A 149 10.35 -4.35 -10.18
N LYS A 150 9.79 -5.45 -9.68
CA LYS A 150 8.83 -6.27 -10.41
C LYS A 150 7.48 -5.60 -10.31
N TRP A 151 6.67 -5.75 -11.36
CA TRP A 151 5.27 -5.33 -11.33
C TRP A 151 4.36 -6.52 -11.61
N HIS A 152 3.13 -6.41 -11.14
CA HIS A 152 2.05 -7.34 -11.42
C HIS A 152 0.76 -6.55 -11.65
N ARG A 153 0.11 -6.78 -12.79
CA ARG A 153 -1.10 -6.08 -13.19
C ARG A 153 -2.34 -6.89 -12.82
N TYR A 154 -3.32 -6.20 -12.27
CA TYR A 154 -4.68 -6.66 -12.06
C TYR A 154 -5.61 -5.94 -13.06
N THR A 155 -6.86 -6.41 -13.18
CA THR A 155 -7.87 -5.74 -14.01
C THR A 155 -7.98 -4.25 -13.68
N ASP A 156 -8.03 -3.94 -12.38
CA ASP A 156 -8.32 -2.61 -11.87
C ASP A 156 -7.16 -2.02 -11.06
N GLY A 157 -5.92 -2.47 -11.28
CA GLY A 157 -4.78 -2.01 -10.51
C GLY A 157 -3.43 -2.60 -10.91
N ILE A 158 -2.39 -2.16 -10.22
CA ILE A 158 -1.01 -2.59 -10.43
C ILE A 158 -0.26 -2.58 -9.09
N LEU A 159 0.57 -3.61 -8.89
CA LEU A 159 1.45 -3.74 -7.74
C LEU A 159 2.90 -3.67 -8.21
N PHE A 160 3.69 -2.78 -7.63
CA PHE A 160 5.14 -2.77 -7.78
C PHE A 160 5.78 -3.32 -6.50
N THR A 161 6.76 -4.22 -6.65
CA THR A 161 7.49 -4.85 -5.54
C THR A 161 8.98 -4.90 -5.86
N LYS A 162 9.81 -4.45 -4.91
CA LYS A 162 11.26 -4.53 -5.02
C LYS A 162 11.72 -5.98 -5.10
N ASP A 163 12.53 -6.30 -6.11
CA ASP A 163 13.08 -7.62 -6.35
C ASP A 163 14.28 -7.91 -5.43
N VAL A 164 13.98 -8.22 -4.17
CA VAL A 164 14.99 -8.57 -3.16
C VAL A 164 14.58 -9.80 -2.37
N LYS A 165 15.57 -10.65 -2.06
CA LYS A 165 15.36 -11.86 -1.28
C LYS A 165 14.95 -11.54 0.15
N ALA A 166 15.67 -10.61 0.80
CA ALA A 166 15.46 -10.21 2.19
C ALA A 166 14.10 -9.53 2.37
N VAL A 167 13.23 -10.13 3.18
CA VAL A 167 11.85 -9.67 3.43
C VAL A 167 11.81 -8.23 3.94
N ASP A 168 12.72 -7.88 4.85
CA ASP A 168 12.78 -6.54 5.44
C ASP A 168 13.25 -5.44 4.47
N CYS A 169 13.85 -5.83 3.34
CA CYS A 169 14.23 -4.90 2.27
C CYS A 169 13.15 -4.80 1.19
N ARG A 170 12.09 -5.62 1.23
CA ARG A 170 11.02 -5.58 0.24
C ARG A 170 10.19 -4.32 0.43
N GLU A 171 10.14 -3.50 -0.61
CA GLU A 171 9.27 -2.33 -0.70
C GLU A 171 8.19 -2.63 -1.71
N SER A 172 6.96 -2.21 -1.47
CA SER A 172 5.87 -2.40 -2.41
C SER A 172 4.86 -1.27 -2.34
N ILE A 173 4.37 -0.85 -3.51
CA ILE A 173 3.25 0.08 -3.65
C ILE A 173 2.18 -0.57 -4.52
N THR A 174 0.94 -0.52 -4.04
CA THR A 174 -0.24 -0.97 -4.79
C THR A 174 -1.03 0.25 -5.21
N ILE A 175 -1.42 0.31 -6.48
CA ILE A 175 -2.21 1.39 -7.08
C ILE A 175 -3.45 0.74 -7.68
N TYR A 176 -4.65 1.08 -7.23
CA TYR A 176 -5.86 0.43 -7.72
C TYR A 176 -7.09 1.34 -7.71
N ASN A 177 -8.04 1.00 -8.58
CA ASN A 177 -9.33 1.66 -8.67
C ASN A 177 -10.15 1.35 -7.41
N LYS A 178 -10.30 2.35 -6.55
CA LYS A 178 -10.99 2.18 -5.27
C LYS A 178 -12.51 2.15 -5.43
N GLU A 179 -13.04 2.85 -6.43
CA GLU A 179 -14.46 2.81 -6.82
C GLU A 179 -14.90 1.38 -7.15
N ALA A 180 -14.13 0.71 -8.01
CA ALA A 180 -14.41 -0.67 -8.41
C ALA A 180 -14.26 -1.63 -7.21
N GLU A 181 -13.22 -1.45 -6.39
CA GLU A 181 -12.98 -2.30 -5.22
C GLU A 181 -14.10 -2.18 -4.18
N ILE A 182 -14.52 -0.97 -3.81
CA ILE A 182 -15.54 -0.77 -2.78
C ILE A 182 -16.91 -1.29 -3.22
N SER A 183 -17.16 -1.30 -4.54
CA SER A 183 -18.40 -1.81 -5.15
C SER A 183 -18.48 -3.34 -5.21
N LEU A 184 -17.41 -4.07 -4.88
CA LEU A 184 -17.42 -5.53 -4.87
C LEU A 184 -18.42 -6.08 -3.83
N TYR A 185 -19.08 -7.20 -4.16
CA TYR A 185 -20.09 -7.84 -3.32
C TYR A 185 -19.64 -8.06 -1.86
N ARG A 186 -18.36 -8.37 -1.65
CA ARG A 186 -17.76 -8.57 -0.30
C ARG A 186 -17.90 -7.35 0.63
N ASN A 187 -18.11 -6.15 0.08
CA ASN A 187 -18.25 -4.92 0.85
C ASN A 187 -19.71 -4.57 1.16
N LYS A 188 -20.69 -5.31 0.61
CA LYS A 188 -22.12 -5.01 0.75
C LYS A 188 -22.60 -5.01 2.19
N THR A 189 -22.20 -5.99 3.00
CA THR A 189 -22.58 -6.07 4.42
C THR A 189 -22.04 -4.88 5.19
N PHE A 190 -20.77 -4.53 4.98
CA PHE A 190 -20.15 -3.35 5.58
C PHE A 190 -20.90 -2.07 5.22
N LEU A 191 -21.14 -1.83 3.92
CA LEU A 191 -21.80 -0.62 3.44
C LEU A 191 -23.19 -0.44 4.06
N LYS A 192 -23.99 -1.51 4.13
CA LYS A 192 -25.30 -1.48 4.79
C LYS A 192 -25.22 -1.11 6.27
N GLN A 193 -24.28 -1.71 6.99
CA GLN A 193 -24.08 -1.45 8.43
C GLN A 193 -23.67 0.00 8.72
N THR A 194 -23.06 0.71 7.76
CA THR A 194 -22.68 2.11 7.98
C THR A 194 -23.87 3.07 8.06
N GLY A 195 -25.04 2.69 7.53
CA GLY A 195 -26.17 3.61 7.32
C GLY A 195 -25.88 4.78 6.36
N ALA A 196 -24.72 4.77 5.69
CA ALA A 196 -24.20 5.86 4.86
C ALA A 196 -23.68 5.36 3.49
N GLU A 197 -24.21 4.23 3.02
CA GLU A 197 -23.77 3.53 1.80
C GLU A 197 -23.57 4.49 0.61
N GLN A 198 -24.59 5.29 0.28
CA GLN A 198 -24.51 6.21 -0.87
C GLN A 198 -23.43 7.28 -0.70
N SER A 199 -23.25 7.81 0.53
CA SER A 199 -22.21 8.83 0.79
C SER A 199 -20.81 8.24 0.61
N ILE A 200 -20.60 7.00 1.06
CA ILE A 200 -19.32 6.29 0.91
C ILE A 200 -19.05 5.99 -0.57
N LEU A 201 -20.05 5.47 -1.30
CA LEU A 201 -19.91 5.18 -2.73
C LEU A 201 -19.61 6.45 -3.53
N ASN A 202 -20.32 7.55 -3.25
CA ASN A 202 -20.08 8.84 -3.89
C ASN A 202 -18.67 9.38 -3.60
N TYR A 203 -18.15 9.22 -2.39
CA TYR A 203 -16.78 9.64 -2.07
C TYR A 203 -15.74 8.90 -2.92
N PHE A 204 -15.94 7.59 -3.15
CA PHE A 204 -14.99 6.76 -3.90
C PHE A 204 -15.16 6.85 -5.41
N GLN A 205 -16.18 7.54 -5.92
CA GLN A 205 -16.38 7.73 -7.35
C GLN A 205 -15.15 8.38 -8.00
N GLY A 206 -14.57 7.73 -9.02
CA GLY A 206 -13.38 8.22 -9.70
C GLY A 206 -12.10 8.25 -8.84
N LYS A 207 -12.07 7.57 -7.69
CA LYS A 207 -10.89 7.53 -6.81
C LYS A 207 -9.94 6.39 -7.15
N THR A 208 -8.65 6.71 -7.19
CA THR A 208 -7.56 5.73 -7.16
C THR A 208 -6.92 5.72 -5.79
N ARG A 209 -6.67 4.52 -5.25
CA ARG A 209 -5.96 4.34 -3.99
C ARG A 209 -4.51 3.94 -4.23
N PHE A 210 -3.62 4.60 -3.51
CA PHE A 210 -2.20 4.27 -3.38
C PHE A 210 -1.96 3.70 -1.99
N GLU A 211 -1.33 2.53 -1.89
CA GLU A 211 -1.13 1.83 -0.62
C GLU A 211 0.27 1.22 -0.48
N ILE A 212 0.94 1.46 0.66
CA ILE A 212 2.22 0.86 1.04
C ILE A 212 2.06 0.05 2.33
N LYS A 213 2.61 -1.16 2.35
CA LYS A 213 2.55 -2.07 3.50
C LYS A 213 3.88 -2.17 4.25
N LEU A 214 3.85 -1.80 5.52
CA LEU A 214 4.96 -1.93 6.47
C LEU A 214 4.55 -2.92 7.57
N GLU A 215 5.18 -4.08 7.64
CA GLU A 215 4.71 -5.22 8.45
C GLU A 215 5.51 -5.46 9.75
N ASN A 216 6.50 -4.61 10.04
CA ASN A 216 7.29 -4.69 11.27
C ASN A 216 7.87 -3.34 11.70
N LYS A 217 8.24 -3.22 12.99
CA LYS A 217 8.79 -2.00 13.60
C LYS A 217 10.00 -1.44 12.86
N ARG A 218 10.98 -2.31 12.55
CA ARG A 218 12.24 -1.91 11.94
C ARG A 218 12.01 -1.23 10.59
N LYS A 219 11.10 -1.79 9.80
CA LYS A 219 10.70 -1.24 8.51
C LYS A 219 9.92 0.06 8.66
N ILE A 220 9.01 0.14 9.65
CA ILE A 220 8.29 1.38 9.97
C ILE A 220 9.27 2.51 10.29
N MET A 221 10.19 2.28 11.23
CA MET A 221 11.20 3.26 11.64
C MET A 221 12.08 3.72 10.47
N LYS A 222 12.61 2.77 9.70
CA LYS A 222 13.46 3.06 8.54
C LYS A 222 12.73 3.86 7.47
N GLU A 223 11.54 3.44 7.08
CA GLU A 223 10.84 4.04 5.96
C GLU A 223 10.16 5.36 6.33
N LEU A 224 9.75 5.56 7.58
CA LEU A 224 9.20 6.83 8.08
C LEU A 224 10.25 7.79 8.65
N GLU A 225 11.51 7.35 8.78
CA GLU A 225 12.62 8.12 9.37
C GLU A 225 12.33 8.57 10.82
N ILE A 226 11.78 7.66 11.61
CA ILE A 226 11.42 7.90 13.03
C ILE A 226 12.23 7.00 13.97
N SER A 227 12.49 7.47 15.18
CA SER A 227 13.33 6.79 16.18
C SER A 227 12.61 5.68 16.96
N ASN A 228 11.28 5.70 17.00
CA ASN A 228 10.46 4.68 17.64
C ASN A 228 9.13 4.55 16.88
N THR A 229 8.24 3.65 17.33
CA THR A 229 6.93 3.44 16.70
C THR A 229 5.76 3.72 17.63
N ASP A 230 5.93 4.60 18.63
CA ASP A 230 4.83 5.06 19.48
C ASP A 230 3.80 5.88 18.67
N PHE A 231 2.65 6.15 19.30
CA PHE A 231 1.58 6.92 18.66
C PHE A 231 2.04 8.27 18.14
N HIS A 232 2.71 9.06 18.97
CA HIS A 232 3.10 10.42 18.59
C HIS A 232 4.12 10.42 17.44
N SER A 233 5.08 9.50 17.44
CA SER A 233 6.12 9.40 16.41
C SER A 233 5.56 8.98 15.06
N VAL A 234 4.62 8.01 15.05
CA VAL A 234 3.99 7.53 13.81
C VAL A 234 3.01 8.57 13.25
N MET A 235 2.17 9.15 14.12
CA MET A 235 1.07 10.01 13.71
C MET A 235 1.52 11.42 13.31
N ASN A 236 2.66 11.88 13.81
CA ASN A 236 3.21 13.22 13.50
C ASN A 236 4.36 13.19 12.48
N THR A 237 4.59 12.09 11.77
CA THR A 237 5.61 12.07 10.72
C THR A 237 5.22 13.00 9.57
N ASN A 238 6.19 13.78 9.08
CA ASN A 238 6.02 14.65 7.92
C ASN A 238 6.45 13.97 6.60
N LYS A 239 6.89 12.71 6.66
CA LYS A 239 7.46 12.03 5.49
C LYS A 239 6.34 11.52 4.57
N ASN A 240 6.28 12.08 3.35
CA ASN A 240 5.44 11.54 2.28
C ASN A 240 6.11 10.31 1.64
N ILE A 241 5.98 9.17 2.30
CA ILE A 241 6.55 7.89 1.84
C ILE A 241 5.96 7.40 0.51
N LEU A 242 4.68 7.69 0.25
CA LEU A 242 4.02 7.34 -1.02
C LEU A 242 4.72 8.03 -2.19
N LEU A 243 4.93 9.35 -2.08
CA LEU A 243 5.67 10.11 -3.08
C LEU A 243 7.12 9.65 -3.20
N SER A 244 7.81 9.39 -2.07
CA SER A 244 9.20 8.92 -2.10
C SER A 244 9.34 7.58 -2.82
N LEU A 245 8.48 6.60 -2.52
CA LEU A 245 8.52 5.30 -3.19
C LEU A 245 8.06 5.39 -4.65
N PHE A 246 7.05 6.22 -4.95
CA PHE A 246 6.63 6.49 -6.32
C PHE A 246 7.81 7.02 -7.15
N ASN A 247 8.49 8.05 -6.65
CA ASN A 247 9.69 8.60 -7.29
C ASN A 247 10.81 7.57 -7.43
N LYS A 248 11.08 6.75 -6.39
CA LYS A 248 12.08 5.66 -6.50
C LYS A 248 11.79 4.65 -7.62
N ILE A 249 10.53 4.45 -7.99
CA ILE A 249 10.12 3.49 -9.02
C ILE A 249 10.13 4.13 -10.41
N PHE A 250 9.63 5.37 -10.51
CA PHE A 250 9.34 6.03 -11.79
C PHE A 250 10.36 7.12 -12.19
N ASP A 251 11.21 7.58 -11.28
CA ASP A 251 12.32 8.47 -11.62
C ASP A 251 13.44 7.63 -12.23
N ALA A 252 13.39 7.44 -13.55
CA ALA A 252 14.57 7.05 -14.29
C ALA A 252 15.52 8.25 -14.39
N ASP A 253 16.83 7.97 -14.32
CA ASP A 253 17.92 8.90 -14.63
C ASP A 253 17.57 9.73 -15.89
N THR A 254 17.16 11.00 -15.71
CA THR A 254 16.64 11.91 -16.74
C THR A 254 17.76 12.50 -17.62
N SER A 255 18.94 11.89 -17.61
CA SER A 255 20.12 12.35 -18.36
C SER A 255 19.97 12.31 -19.88
N HIS A 256 18.88 11.73 -20.40
CA HIS A 256 18.55 11.75 -21.83
C HIS A 256 17.74 13.00 -22.16
N LYS A 257 18.44 14.08 -22.52
CA LYS A 257 17.84 15.28 -23.12
C LYS A 257 16.92 14.90 -24.27
N SER A 258 15.75 15.54 -24.32
CA SER A 258 14.80 15.54 -25.43
C SER A 258 15.53 15.68 -26.78
N ASN A 259 15.75 14.55 -27.44
CA ASN A 259 16.08 14.47 -28.84
C ASN A 259 14.93 13.71 -29.49
N THR A 260 14.51 14.10 -30.68
CA THR A 260 13.58 13.28 -31.45
C THR A 260 14.22 11.93 -31.79
N ILE A 261 13.48 10.81 -31.67
CA ILE A 261 13.94 9.55 -32.26
C ILE A 261 14.07 9.76 -33.76
N GLN A 262 15.27 9.59 -34.26
CA GLN A 262 15.49 9.35 -35.68
C GLN A 262 15.86 7.88 -35.84
N ILE A 263 14.95 7.10 -36.42
CA ILE A 263 15.25 5.72 -36.85
C ILE A 263 16.16 5.86 -38.06
N ASN A 264 17.47 5.89 -37.80
CA ASN A 264 18.47 6.27 -38.81
C ASN A 264 18.97 5.09 -39.65
N ASN A 265 18.72 3.86 -39.21
CA ASN A 265 19.20 2.66 -39.86
C ASN A 265 18.32 1.45 -39.54
N ILE A 266 18.57 0.34 -40.25
CA ILE A 266 17.83 -0.91 -40.10
C ILE A 266 17.95 -1.52 -38.69
N VAL A 267 19.06 -1.28 -37.98
CA VAL A 267 19.26 -1.77 -36.61
C VAL A 267 18.31 -1.04 -35.66
N ASP A 268 18.21 0.28 -35.76
CA ASP A 268 17.29 1.06 -34.95
C ASP A 268 15.82 0.69 -35.26
N TYR A 269 15.49 0.43 -36.53
CA TYR A 269 14.17 -0.09 -36.91
C TYR A 269 13.88 -1.45 -36.26
N GLY A 270 14.86 -2.37 -36.27
CA GLY A 270 14.75 -3.67 -35.61
C GLY A 270 14.50 -3.54 -34.11
N LEU A 271 15.22 -2.66 -33.41
CA LEU A 271 15.01 -2.39 -31.99
C LEU A 271 13.62 -1.82 -31.71
N TRP A 272 13.15 -0.91 -32.56
CA TRP A 272 11.80 -0.37 -32.46
C TRP A 272 10.72 -1.45 -32.63
N CYS A 273 10.89 -2.35 -33.61
CA CYS A 273 9.99 -3.49 -33.80
C CYS A 273 9.93 -4.38 -32.56
N ILE A 274 11.07 -4.67 -31.93
CA ILE A 274 11.15 -5.44 -30.68
C ILE A 274 10.39 -4.70 -29.56
N ILE A 275 10.65 -3.41 -29.36
CA ILE A 275 9.97 -2.61 -28.33
C ILE A 275 8.45 -2.67 -28.49
N ARG A 276 7.94 -2.50 -29.73
CA ARG A 276 6.49 -2.55 -30.00
C ARG A 276 5.91 -3.96 -29.84
N TYR A 277 6.63 -4.98 -30.30
CA TYR A 277 6.22 -6.38 -30.17
C TYR A 277 5.98 -6.75 -28.70
N HIS A 278 6.89 -6.33 -27.82
CA HIS A 278 6.78 -6.53 -26.38
C HIS A 278 5.92 -5.49 -25.67
N LYS A 279 5.17 -4.65 -26.40
CA LYS A 279 4.30 -3.61 -25.84
C LYS A 279 5.02 -2.74 -24.80
N PHE A 280 6.26 -2.39 -25.09
CA PHE A 280 7.11 -1.53 -24.25
C PHE A 280 7.45 -2.13 -22.86
N ASP A 281 7.41 -3.46 -22.71
CA ASP A 281 7.86 -4.16 -21.50
C ASP A 281 9.35 -4.57 -21.60
N LEU A 282 10.23 -3.76 -20.99
CA LEU A 282 11.68 -4.02 -20.93
C LEU A 282 12.03 -5.38 -20.30
N ARG A 283 11.20 -5.87 -19.38
CA ARG A 283 11.45 -7.13 -18.69
C ARG A 283 11.12 -8.31 -19.59
N SER A 284 10.02 -8.22 -20.35
CA SER A 284 9.67 -9.22 -21.36
C SER A 284 10.75 -9.29 -22.44
N ILE A 285 11.24 -8.14 -22.94
CA ILE A 285 12.36 -8.08 -23.91
C ILE A 285 13.61 -8.76 -23.33
N GLU A 286 14.02 -8.39 -22.12
CA GLU A 286 15.22 -8.97 -21.50
C GLU A 286 15.06 -10.48 -21.24
N GLN A 287 13.86 -10.95 -20.93
CA GLN A 287 13.58 -12.36 -20.69
C GLN A 287 13.65 -13.16 -21.99
N GLU A 288 13.02 -12.69 -23.07
CA GLU A 288 13.11 -13.38 -24.38
C GLU A 288 14.56 -13.49 -24.86
N ILE A 289 15.33 -12.39 -24.76
CA ILE A 289 16.77 -12.38 -25.10
C ILE A 289 17.55 -13.44 -24.30
N LYS A 290 17.20 -13.67 -23.02
CA LYS A 290 17.81 -14.71 -22.18
C LYS A 290 17.35 -16.10 -22.59
N ASP A 291 16.07 -16.29 -22.85
CA ASP A 291 15.47 -17.59 -23.16
C ASP A 291 16.04 -18.15 -24.48
N ILE A 292 16.20 -17.30 -25.50
CA ILE A 292 16.84 -17.68 -26.77
C ILE A 292 18.37 -17.75 -26.69
N SER A 293 18.95 -17.51 -25.51
CA SER A 293 20.39 -17.57 -25.25
C SER A 293 21.24 -16.68 -26.19
N LEU A 294 20.70 -15.52 -26.60
CA LEU A 294 21.37 -14.60 -27.53
C LEU A 294 22.71 -14.08 -27.00
N TYR A 295 22.83 -13.98 -25.67
CA TYR A 295 24.07 -13.63 -24.97
C TYR A 295 24.48 -14.78 -24.07
N SER A 296 25.67 -15.33 -24.28
CA SER A 296 26.24 -16.35 -23.40
C SER A 296 26.62 -15.76 -22.02
N ASN A 297 26.87 -16.63 -21.04
CA ASN A 297 27.29 -16.21 -19.70
C ASN A 297 28.55 -15.32 -19.69
N LYS A 298 29.40 -15.40 -20.73
CA LYS A 298 30.62 -14.58 -20.88
C LYS A 298 30.35 -13.16 -21.39
N THR A 299 29.13 -12.85 -21.85
CA THR A 299 28.77 -11.55 -22.45
C THR A 299 27.65 -10.81 -21.71
N LYS A 300 27.46 -11.07 -20.41
CA LYS A 300 26.48 -10.35 -19.56
C LYS A 300 26.61 -8.82 -19.63
N GLY A 301 27.83 -8.30 -19.77
CA GLY A 301 28.07 -6.87 -19.97
C GLY A 301 27.51 -6.33 -21.30
N ALA A 302 27.52 -7.15 -22.35
CA ALA A 302 26.96 -6.79 -23.66
C ALA A 302 25.42 -6.73 -23.63
N LEU A 303 24.77 -7.70 -22.99
CA LEU A 303 23.32 -7.64 -22.71
C LEU A 303 22.95 -6.36 -21.95
N GLY A 304 23.74 -6.02 -20.92
CA GLY A 304 23.56 -4.79 -20.15
C GLY A 304 23.62 -3.52 -21.02
N LYS A 305 24.59 -3.44 -21.94
CA LYS A 305 24.72 -2.32 -22.90
C LYS A 305 23.55 -2.28 -23.88
N GLN A 306 23.14 -3.43 -24.40
CA GLN A 306 22.01 -3.51 -25.34
C GLN A 306 20.70 -3.06 -24.68
N MET A 307 20.41 -3.55 -23.47
CA MET A 307 19.22 -3.13 -22.73
C MET A 307 19.24 -1.64 -22.37
N LYS A 308 20.43 -1.04 -22.14
CA LYS A 308 20.54 0.42 -21.98
C LYS A 308 20.14 1.15 -23.27
N LYS A 309 20.57 0.67 -24.44
CA LYS A 309 20.17 1.25 -25.74
C LYS A 309 18.66 1.11 -25.97
N ILE A 310 18.09 -0.07 -25.72
CA ILE A 310 16.64 -0.34 -25.84
C ILE A 310 15.85 0.57 -24.89
N LYS A 311 16.26 0.66 -23.62
CA LYS A 311 15.63 1.54 -22.63
C LYS A 311 15.67 3.01 -23.06
N ALA A 312 16.83 3.50 -23.51
CA ALA A 312 16.95 4.89 -23.97
C ALA A 312 16.05 5.16 -25.17
N MET A 313 16.04 4.27 -26.18
CA MET A 313 15.15 4.40 -27.34
C MET A 313 13.68 4.39 -26.93
N MET A 314 13.29 3.49 -26.02
CA MET A 314 11.93 3.41 -25.50
C MET A 314 11.51 4.70 -24.80
N GLN A 315 12.37 5.24 -23.91
CA GLN A 315 12.10 6.47 -23.18
C GLN A 315 11.92 7.67 -24.10
N ILE A 316 12.78 7.82 -25.11
CA ILE A 316 12.65 8.93 -26.06
C ILE A 316 11.29 8.85 -26.77
N PHE A 317 10.87 7.65 -27.19
CA PHE A 317 9.59 7.46 -27.89
C PHE A 317 8.40 7.84 -27.00
N LEU A 318 8.42 7.33 -25.77
CA LEU A 318 7.35 7.56 -24.81
C LEU A 318 7.26 9.04 -24.41
N ASN A 319 8.38 9.77 -24.40
CA ASN A 319 8.44 11.20 -24.12
C ASN A 319 7.97 12.04 -25.33
N GLN A 320 8.21 11.60 -26.57
CA GLN A 320 7.72 12.26 -27.78
C GLN A 320 6.19 12.19 -27.92
N GLU A 321 5.55 11.14 -27.40
CA GLU A 321 4.09 11.06 -27.36
C GLU A 321 3.46 12.05 -26.35
N HIS A 322 4.25 12.88 -25.65
CA HIS A 322 3.85 13.97 -24.73
C HIS A 322 2.90 13.60 -23.58
N ASN A 323 2.45 12.36 -23.47
CA ASN A 323 1.34 11.99 -22.61
C ASN A 323 1.79 11.39 -21.27
N ALA A 324 2.92 10.68 -21.24
CA ALA A 324 3.22 9.85 -20.07
C ALA A 324 4.11 10.49 -19.00
N ASP A 325 5.06 11.37 -19.35
CA ASP A 325 5.67 12.29 -18.36
C ASP A 325 4.61 13.18 -17.71
N PHE A 326 3.60 13.59 -18.49
CA PHE A 326 2.45 14.35 -18.01
C PHE A 326 1.58 13.52 -17.05
N ILE A 327 1.22 12.28 -17.39
CA ILE A 327 0.48 11.38 -16.49
C ILE A 327 1.24 11.15 -15.18
N LEU A 328 2.55 10.85 -15.23
CA LEU A 328 3.35 10.66 -14.02
C LEU A 328 3.43 11.94 -13.19
N SER A 329 3.58 13.11 -13.83
CA SER A 329 3.55 14.40 -13.14
C SER A 329 2.20 14.64 -12.46
N GLN A 330 1.09 14.40 -13.14
CA GLN A 330 -0.25 14.53 -12.55
C GLN A 330 -0.43 13.62 -11.34
N ILE A 331 0.05 12.38 -11.42
CA ILE A 331 0.00 11.44 -10.30
C ILE A 331 0.87 11.95 -9.14
N ARG A 332 2.09 12.43 -9.41
CA ARG A 332 2.97 13.02 -8.38
C ARG A 332 2.28 14.19 -7.68
N ASP A 333 1.68 15.11 -8.43
CA ASP A 333 0.99 16.27 -7.87
C ASP A 333 -0.18 15.85 -6.96
N LYS A 334 -0.94 14.84 -7.38
CA LYS A 334 -2.07 14.28 -6.59
C LYS A 334 -1.64 13.50 -5.35
N ILE A 335 -0.45 12.91 -5.32
CA ILE A 335 0.07 12.21 -4.13
C ILE A 335 0.75 13.21 -3.18
N LYS A 336 1.34 14.28 -3.74
CA LYS A 336 2.05 15.32 -2.99
C LYS A 336 1.11 16.15 -2.13
N ASN A 337 0.02 16.63 -2.72
CA ASN A 337 -1.09 17.34 -2.05
C ASN A 337 -2.04 16.30 -1.50
#